data_AF-A0AAJ6VCA8-F1
#
_entry.id   AF-A0AAJ6VCA8-F1
#
_cell.length_a   1.000
_cell.length_b   1.000
_cell.length_c   1.000
_cell.angle_alpha   90.00
_cell.angle_beta   90.00
_cell.angle_gamma   90.00
#
_symmetry.space_group_name_H-M   'P 1'
#
loop_
_entity.id
_entity.type
_entity.pdbx_description
1 polymer ?
#
loop_
_entity_poly.entity_id
_entity_poly.type
_entity_poly.pdbx_seq_one_letter_code
_entity_poly.pdbx_strand_id
1 'polypeptide(L)'
;MALALSPVVKALVDPDGALRDIRKLDSISFSDWFLSKGGTRMSIQRMWDPVVYALGFIDCDNIGAWCMLTIFSLFATKTEASLLRVLKGSPDVYLSGPIRKYIEDKGGRFHLRWGC
;
A
#
# COMPACT_ATOMS: atom_id res chain seq x y z
N MET A 1 -20.05 -9.82 -3.25
CA MET A 1 -19.65 -10.02 -1.84
C MET A 1 -18.22 -10.60 -1.74
N ALA A 2 -17.21 -9.98 -2.38
CA ALA A 2 -15.84 -10.52 -2.38
C ALA A 2 -14.98 -9.98 -1.22
N LEU A 3 -15.16 -8.71 -0.83
CA LEU A 3 -14.41 -8.08 0.26
C LEU A 3 -14.88 -8.54 1.65
N ALA A 4 -16.16 -8.89 1.80
CA ALA A 4 -16.76 -9.26 3.10
C ALA A 4 -16.26 -10.61 3.65
N LEU A 5 -15.66 -11.47 2.82
CA LEU A 5 -15.05 -12.74 3.21
C LEU A 5 -13.52 -12.72 3.08
N SER A 6 -12.94 -11.53 2.85
CA SER A 6 -11.52 -11.38 2.61
C SER A 6 -10.74 -11.30 3.92
N PRO A 7 -9.43 -11.59 3.90
CA PRO A 7 -8.53 -11.35 5.04
C PRO A 7 -8.59 -9.91 5.59
N VAL A 8 -9.10 -8.94 4.82
CA VAL A 8 -9.32 -7.56 5.27
C VAL A 8 -10.33 -7.49 6.42
N VAL A 9 -11.37 -8.33 6.42
CA VAL A 9 -12.34 -8.39 7.52
C VAL A 9 -11.72 -9.00 8.77
N LYS A 10 -10.86 -10.02 8.60
CA LYS A 10 -10.07 -10.58 9.69
C LYS A 10 -9.15 -9.53 10.30
N ALA A 11 -8.60 -8.61 9.48
CA ALA A 11 -7.72 -7.55 9.96
C ALA A 11 -8.40 -6.60 10.96
N LEU A 12 -9.73 -6.50 10.98
CA LEU A 12 -10.47 -5.69 11.96
C LEU A 12 -10.41 -6.25 13.39
N VAL A 13 -10.17 -7.56 13.54
CA VAL A 13 -10.18 -8.27 14.84
C VAL A 13 -8.78 -8.82 15.18
N ASP A 14 -8.07 -9.35 14.17
CA ASP A 14 -6.72 -9.92 14.28
C ASP A 14 -5.85 -9.44 13.09
N PRO A 15 -5.24 -8.25 13.22
CA PRO A 15 -4.39 -7.66 12.18
C PRO A 15 -3.21 -8.55 11.78
N ASP A 16 -2.54 -9.17 12.77
CA ASP A 16 -1.34 -9.99 12.52
C ASP A 16 -1.68 -11.30 11.81
N GLY A 17 -2.75 -11.97 12.22
CA GLY A 17 -3.23 -13.18 11.53
C GLY A 17 -3.75 -12.87 10.13
N ALA A 18 -4.37 -11.72 9.91
CA ALA A 18 -4.77 -11.26 8.58
C ALA A 18 -3.56 -11.04 7.66
N LEU A 19 -2.51 -10.36 8.13
CA LEU A 19 -1.30 -10.14 7.34
C LEU A 19 -0.59 -11.45 6.97
N ARG A 20 -0.59 -12.44 7.87
CA ARG A 20 -0.05 -13.79 7.56
C ARG A 20 -0.84 -14.47 6.44
N ASP A 21 -2.16 -14.36 6.45
CA ASP A 21 -3.01 -14.95 5.41
C ASP A 21 -2.90 -14.19 4.08
N ILE A 22 -2.78 -12.85 4.13
CA ILE A 22 -2.53 -12.01 2.95
C ILE A 22 -1.18 -12.37 2.32
N ARG A 23 -0.14 -12.65 3.11
CA ARG A 23 1.19 -13.02 2.62
C ARG A 23 1.22 -14.36 1.87
N LYS A 24 0.26 -15.26 2.11
CA LYS A 24 0.12 -16.50 1.33
C LYS A 24 -0.38 -16.27 -0.10
N LEU A 25 -0.84 -15.05 -0.41
CA LEU A 25 -1.39 -14.67 -1.72
C LEU A 25 -0.38 -13.92 -2.59
N ASP A 26 0.92 -14.02 -2.27
CA ASP A 26 1.99 -13.34 -3.01
C ASP A 26 2.13 -13.84 -4.45
N SER A 27 1.80 -15.12 -4.70
CA SER A 27 1.97 -15.76 -6.01
C SER A 27 0.77 -15.57 -6.96
N ILE A 28 -0.24 -14.78 -6.60
CA ILE A 28 -1.44 -14.59 -7.42
C ILE A 28 -1.70 -13.11 -7.69
N SER A 29 -2.21 -12.80 -8.90
CA SER A 29 -2.62 -11.45 -9.23
C SER A 29 -3.86 -11.03 -8.43
N PHE A 30 -4.06 -9.72 -8.27
CA PHE A 30 -5.27 -9.20 -7.64
C PHE A 30 -6.52 -9.57 -8.43
N SER A 31 -6.45 -9.57 -9.76
CA SER A 31 -7.53 -10.03 -10.64
C SER A 31 -7.92 -11.48 -10.36
N ASP A 32 -6.96 -12.41 -10.35
CA ASP A 32 -7.23 -13.83 -10.14
C ASP A 32 -7.84 -14.06 -8.76
N TRP A 33 -7.30 -13.39 -7.75
CA TRP A 33 -7.86 -13.42 -6.41
C TRP A 33 -9.30 -12.88 -6.40
N PHE A 34 -9.54 -11.71 -6.98
CA PHE A 34 -10.85 -11.04 -6.92
C PHE A 34 -11.93 -11.83 -7.67
N LEU A 35 -11.60 -12.40 -8.83
CA LEU A 35 -12.48 -13.28 -9.60
C LEU A 35 -12.78 -14.58 -8.84
N SER A 36 -11.78 -15.18 -8.18
CA SER A 36 -11.98 -16.38 -7.35
C SER A 36 -12.96 -16.17 -6.19
N LYS A 37 -13.17 -14.91 -5.78
CA LYS A 37 -14.13 -14.50 -4.74
C LYS A 37 -15.47 -14.02 -5.30
N GLY A 38 -15.75 -14.30 -6.58
CA GLY A 38 -17.01 -13.93 -7.24
C GLY A 38 -17.06 -12.46 -7.69
N GLY A 39 -15.90 -11.81 -7.82
CA GLY A 39 -15.77 -10.52 -8.50
C GLY A 39 -16.02 -10.64 -10.01
N THR A 40 -16.27 -9.51 -10.67
CA THR A 40 -16.48 -9.47 -12.13
C THR A 40 -15.37 -8.69 -12.82
N ARG A 41 -15.03 -9.06 -14.06
CA ARG A 41 -14.07 -8.33 -14.90
C ARG A 41 -14.49 -6.86 -15.13
N MET A 42 -15.80 -6.61 -15.23
CA MET A 42 -16.33 -5.24 -15.33
C MET A 42 -16.01 -4.40 -14.08
N SER A 43 -16.08 -4.98 -12.89
CA SER A 43 -15.71 -4.29 -11.64
C SER A 43 -14.20 -4.04 -11.56
N ILE A 44 -13.38 -4.94 -12.09
CA ILE A 44 -11.93 -4.74 -12.18
C ILE A 44 -11.65 -3.51 -13.04
N GLN A 45 -12.15 -3.49 -14.28
CA GLN A 45 -11.88 -2.43 -15.24
C GLN A 45 -12.39 -1.05 -14.81
N ARG A 46 -13.61 -0.98 -14.23
CA ARG A 46 -14.25 0.30 -13.93
C ARG A 46 -13.89 0.89 -12.58
N MET A 47 -13.49 0.07 -11.62
CA MET A 47 -13.31 0.50 -10.24
C MET A 47 -11.91 0.20 -9.72
N TRP A 48 -11.40 -1.01 -9.94
CA TRP A 48 -10.14 -1.42 -9.35
C TRP A 48 -8.92 -0.95 -10.15
N ASP A 49 -8.94 -1.06 -11.48
CA ASP A 49 -7.84 -0.60 -12.32
C ASP A 49 -7.49 0.88 -12.08
N PRO A 50 -8.46 1.84 -12.03
CA PRO A 50 -8.16 3.23 -11.68
C PRO A 50 -7.46 3.40 -10.32
N VAL A 51 -7.85 2.60 -9.32
CA VAL A 51 -7.25 2.63 -7.98
C VAL A 51 -5.84 2.05 -8.00
N VAL A 52 -5.62 0.92 -8.69
CA VAL A 52 -4.28 0.32 -8.82
C VAL A 52 -3.35 1.25 -9.59
N TYR A 53 -3.82 1.88 -10.66
CA TYR A 53 -3.01 2.84 -11.41
C TYR A 53 -2.58 4.02 -10.53
N ALA A 54 -3.46 4.50 -9.65
CA ALA A 54 -3.11 5.57 -8.70
C ALA A 54 -2.10 5.13 -7.62
N LEU A 55 -2.08 3.85 -7.25
CA LEU A 55 -1.25 3.31 -6.15
C LEU A 55 0.09 2.75 -6.62
N GLY A 56 0.11 2.00 -7.71
CA GLY A 56 1.25 1.22 -8.18
C GLY A 56 1.58 1.39 -9.66
N PHE A 57 0.83 2.23 -10.39
CA PHE A 57 1.04 2.51 -11.82
C PHE A 57 0.99 1.27 -12.74
N ILE A 58 0.36 0.18 -12.29
CA ILE A 58 0.14 -1.07 -13.04
C ILE A 58 -1.34 -1.49 -12.95
N ASP A 59 -1.78 -2.43 -13.76
CA ASP A 59 -3.17 -2.94 -13.75
C ASP A 59 -3.38 -4.09 -12.73
N CYS A 60 -4.64 -4.49 -12.53
CA CYS A 60 -5.01 -5.55 -11.60
C CYS A 60 -4.49 -6.95 -11.98
N ASP A 61 -4.22 -7.22 -13.26
CA ASP A 61 -3.68 -8.51 -13.73
C ASP A 61 -2.20 -8.64 -13.41
N ASN A 62 -1.48 -7.52 -13.35
CA ASN A 62 -0.05 -7.47 -13.09
C ASN A 62 0.32 -7.18 -11.63
N ILE A 63 -0.58 -6.57 -10.84
CA ILE A 63 -0.31 -6.37 -9.41
C ILE A 63 -0.61 -7.64 -8.59
N GLY A 64 0.27 -7.96 -7.65
CA GLY A 64 0.04 -9.05 -6.69
C GLY A 64 -1.11 -8.74 -5.73
N ALA A 65 -1.93 -9.75 -5.43
CA ALA A 65 -3.03 -9.63 -4.46
C ALA A 65 -2.53 -9.25 -3.06
N TRP A 66 -1.32 -9.70 -2.69
CA TRP A 66 -0.67 -9.36 -1.44
C TRP A 66 -0.54 -7.84 -1.22
N CYS A 67 -0.04 -7.11 -2.22
CA CYS A 67 0.16 -5.67 -2.14
C CYS A 67 -1.17 -4.94 -1.93
N MET A 68 -2.17 -5.23 -2.75
CA MET A 68 -3.48 -4.59 -2.70
C MET A 68 -4.23 -4.88 -1.40
N LEU A 69 -4.26 -6.13 -0.94
CA LEU A 69 -4.95 -6.50 0.29
C LEU A 69 -4.29 -5.91 1.52
N THR A 70 -2.97 -5.75 1.51
CA THR A 70 -2.25 -5.07 2.60
C THR A 70 -2.66 -3.59 2.69
N ILE A 71 -2.76 -2.89 1.56
CA ILE A 71 -3.22 -1.50 1.51
C ILE A 71 -4.67 -1.38 2.02
N PHE A 72 -5.57 -2.27 1.58
CA PHE A 72 -6.95 -2.25 2.08
C PHE A 72 -7.08 -2.61 3.55
N SER A 73 -6.26 -3.52 4.06
CA SER A 73 -6.18 -3.80 5.50
C SER A 73 -5.75 -2.56 6.29
N LEU A 74 -4.80 -1.77 5.79
CA LEU A 74 -4.42 -0.51 6.43
C LEU A 74 -5.59 0.49 6.44
N PHE A 75 -6.30 0.67 5.32
CA PHE A 75 -7.47 1.55 5.27
C PHE A 75 -8.64 1.09 6.14
N ALA A 76 -8.84 -0.23 6.27
CA ALA A 76 -9.93 -0.79 7.08
C ALA A 76 -9.65 -0.67 8.59
N THR A 77 -8.40 -0.86 9.01
CA THR A 77 -8.00 -0.90 10.43
C THR A 77 -7.68 0.47 11.02
N LYS A 78 -7.19 1.41 10.20
CA LYS A 78 -6.84 2.76 10.64
C LYS A 78 -7.80 3.78 10.05
N THR A 79 -8.71 4.28 10.87
CA THR A 79 -9.72 5.28 10.50
C THR A 79 -9.12 6.56 9.92
N GLU A 80 -7.92 6.95 10.35
CA GLU A 80 -7.20 8.13 9.82
C GLU A 80 -6.30 7.83 8.62
N ALA A 81 -6.09 6.57 8.25
CA ALA A 81 -5.18 6.22 7.15
C ALA A 81 -5.72 6.55 5.76
N SER A 82 -7.03 6.81 5.64
CA SER A 82 -7.66 7.30 4.41
C SER A 82 -7.46 8.80 4.19
N LEU A 83 -6.94 9.55 5.18
CA LEU A 83 -6.65 10.97 5.04
C LEU A 83 -5.35 11.18 4.27
N LEU A 84 -5.49 11.61 3.02
CA LEU A 84 -4.36 12.02 2.19
C LEU A 84 -3.84 13.37 2.67
N ARG A 85 -2.57 13.40 3.09
CA ARG A 85 -1.87 14.63 3.46
C ARG A 85 -0.75 14.89 2.46
N VAL A 86 -0.75 16.11 1.91
CA VAL A 86 0.32 16.57 1.01
C VAL A 86 1.37 17.28 1.85
N LEU A 87 2.64 17.09 1.48
CA LEU A 87 3.73 17.79 2.14
C LEU A 87 3.64 19.30 1.85
N LYS A 88 3.98 20.15 2.83
CA LYS A 88 3.92 21.61 2.70
C LYS A 88 4.80 22.18 1.58
N GLY A 89 5.80 21.43 1.14
CA GLY A 89 6.70 21.81 0.07
C GLY A 89 7.60 20.65 -0.34
N SER A 90 8.77 20.96 -0.89
CA SER A 90 9.73 19.94 -1.35
C SER A 90 10.04 18.89 -0.26
N PRO A 91 10.04 17.58 -0.60
CA PRO A 91 10.50 16.52 0.28
C PRO A 91 11.91 16.74 0.82
N ASP A 92 12.79 17.37 0.04
CA ASP A 92 14.15 17.65 0.49
C ASP A 92 14.17 18.51 1.76
N VAL A 93 13.31 19.52 1.80
CA VAL A 93 13.26 20.51 2.89
C VAL A 93 12.38 20.02 4.04
N TYR A 94 11.24 19.41 3.75
CA TYR A 94 10.20 19.13 4.74
C TYR A 94 10.14 17.67 5.21
N LEU A 95 10.91 16.76 4.59
CA LEU A 95 10.99 15.36 5.00
C LEU A 95 12.44 14.92 5.25
N SER A 96 13.30 14.92 4.23
CA SER A 96 14.68 14.43 4.40
C SER A 96 15.57 15.42 5.13
N GLY A 97 15.33 16.72 5.04
CA GLY A 97 16.08 17.77 5.73
C GLY A 97 16.08 17.61 7.26
N PRO A 98 14.90 17.51 7.92
CA PRO A 98 14.83 17.27 9.35
C PRO A 98 15.50 15.97 9.79
N ILE A 99 15.38 14.90 8.99
CA ILE A 99 16.02 13.61 9.26
C ILE A 99 17.56 13.75 9.17
N ARG A 100 18.05 14.44 8.14
CA ARG A 100 19.48 14.71 7.96
C ARG A 100 20.05 15.47 9.15
N LYS A 101 19.39 16.57 9.52
CA LYS A 101 19.78 17.40 10.66
C LYS A 101 19.85 16.58 11.96
N TYR A 102 18.83 15.77 12.23
CA TYR A 102 18.82 14.90 13.42
C TYR A 102 20.02 13.95 13.46
N ILE A 103 20.41 13.38 12.32
CA ILE A 103 21.56 12.48 12.21
C ILE A 103 22.88 13.24 12.36
N GLU A 104 23.02 14.41 11.75
CA GLU A 104 24.21 15.27 11.86
C GLU A 104 24.42 15.79 13.29
N ASP A 105 23.34 16.20 13.98
CA ASP A 105 23.36 16.63 15.38
C ASP A 105 23.81 15.50 16.33
N LYS A 106 23.65 14.23 15.91
CA LYS A 106 24.13 13.03 16.61
C LYS A 106 25.53 12.59 16.19
N GLY A 107 26.22 13.38 15.38
CA GLY A 107 27.57 13.10 14.87
C GLY A 107 27.61 12.15 13.67
N GLY A 108 26.45 11.80 13.11
CA GLY A 108 26.36 11.03 11.87
C GLY A 108 26.84 11.85 10.66
N ARG A 109 27.36 11.17 9.64
CA ARG A 109 27.89 11.81 8.42
C ARG A 109 27.20 11.25 7.18
N PHE A 110 26.81 12.13 6.27
CA PHE A 110 26.26 11.76 4.97
C PHE A 110 27.34 11.82 3.89
N HIS A 111 27.51 10.74 3.14
CA HIS A 111 28.41 10.70 1.98
C HIS A 111 27.57 10.72 0.72
N LEU A 112 27.27 11.92 0.22
CA LEU A 112 26.58 12.09 -1.04
C LEU A 112 27.63 12.13 -2.16
N ARG A 113 27.38 11.43 -3.26
CA ARG A 113 28.28 11.40 -4.43
C ARG A 113 28.24 12.69 -5.28
N TRP A 114 27.65 13.77 -4.78
CA TRP A 114 27.67 15.06 -5.47
C TRP A 114 28.99 15.78 -5.26
N GLY A 115 29.96 15.41 -6.09
CA GLY A 115 31.18 16.17 -6.36
C GLY A 115 31.13 16.74 -7.78
N CYS A 116 31.46 18.04 -7.86
CA CYS A 116 31.46 18.99 -8.97
C CYS A 116 30.11 19.63 -9.33
#